data_AF-A0A356P6Z5-F1
#
_entry.id   AF-A0A356P6Z5-F1
#
_cell.length_a   1.000
_cell.length_b   1.000
_cell.length_c   1.000
_cell.angle_alpha   90.00
_cell.angle_beta   90.00
_cell.angle_gamma   90.00
#
_symmetry.space_group_name_H-M   'P 1'
#
loop_
_entity.id
_entity.type
_entity.pdbx_description
1 polymer ?
#
loop_
_entity_poly.entity_id
_entity_poly.type
_entity_poly.pdbx_seq_one_letter_code
_entity_poly.pdbx_strand_id
1 'polypeptide(L)'
;MREANIERKTKETEINVRLNLDGTGEAEVKTGIGFFDHMLTAFARFAYIDLTLQANGDLEVDAHHTIEDCGIVLGLALREACGDKVGIERIGEALLPMDEALVQVALDFSNRAYLVWAVD
;
A
#
# COMPACT_ATOMS: atom_id res chain seq x y z
N MET A 1 -13.21 13.48 -4.16
CA MET A 1 -11.81 13.04 -4.29
C MET A 1 -11.61 11.99 -3.21
N ARG A 2 -11.13 10.82 -3.59
CA ARG A 2 -11.00 9.68 -2.69
C ARG A 2 -9.62 9.69 -2.03
N GLU A 3 -9.53 10.36 -0.89
CA GLU A 3 -8.26 10.61 -0.20
C GLU A 3 -8.31 10.20 1.28
N ALA A 4 -7.15 9.91 1.86
CA ALA A 4 -6.99 9.65 3.28
C ALA A 4 -5.61 10.11 3.78
N ASN A 5 -5.56 10.53 5.05
CA ASN A 5 -4.32 10.80 5.77
C ASN A 5 -4.34 10.04 7.11
N ILE A 6 -3.44 9.09 7.27
CA ILE A 6 -3.35 8.25 8.47
C ILE A 6 -2.01 8.48 9.16
N GLU A 7 -2.06 8.71 10.46
CA GLU A 7 -0.90 8.75 11.34
C GLU A 7 -1.01 7.61 12.35
N ARG A 8 0.08 6.87 12.52
CA ARG A 8 0.16 5.79 13.52
C ARG A 8 1.51 5.81 14.21
N LYS A 9 1.47 5.69 15.53
CA LYS A 9 2.64 5.62 16.39
C LYS A 9 2.52 4.46 17.35
N THR A 10 3.55 3.62 17.40
CA THR A 10 3.72 2.55 18.39
C THR A 10 5.02 2.77 19.15
N LYS A 11 5.52 1.74 19.83
CA LYS A 11 6.85 1.79 20.44
C LYS A 11 7.94 1.55 19.39
N GLU A 12 7.60 0.80 18.36
CA GLU A 12 8.48 0.30 17.31
C GLU A 12 8.56 1.27 16.14
N THR A 13 7.43 1.92 15.77
CA THR A 13 7.36 2.76 14.57
C THR A 13 6.56 4.06 14.74
N GLU A 14 6.87 5.06 13.91
CA GLU A 14 6.08 6.27 13.69
C GLU A 14 5.91 6.48 12.17
N ILE A 15 4.66 6.45 11.71
CA ILE A 15 4.31 6.41 10.29
C ILE A 15 3.24 7.44 9.97
N ASN A 16 3.45 8.19 8.89
CA ASN A 16 2.45 9.05 8.24
C ASN A 16 2.23 8.58 6.79
N VAL A 17 0.97 8.41 6.39
CA VAL A 17 0.57 8.09 5.01
C VAL A 17 -0.47 9.09 4.53
N ARG A 18 -0.26 9.64 3.34
CA ARG A 18 -1.27 10.32 2.53
C ARG A 18 -1.48 9.55 1.25
N LEU A 19 -2.74 9.32 0.91
CA LEU A 19 -3.13 8.51 -0.25
C LEU A 19 -4.26 9.20 -0.99
N ASN A 20 -4.14 9.33 -2.31
CA ASN A 20 -5.22 9.72 -3.21
C ASN A 20 -5.45 8.61 -4.25
N LEU A 21 -6.64 8.01 -4.24
CA LEU A 21 -7.04 6.95 -5.18
C LEU A 21 -7.34 7.46 -6.59
N ASP A 22 -7.59 8.76 -6.74
CA ASP A 22 -7.87 9.42 -8.02
C ASP A 22 -6.63 10.20 -8.50
N GLY A 23 -5.45 9.57 -8.39
CA GLY A 23 -4.15 10.19 -8.62
C GLY A 23 -3.59 10.04 -10.03
N THR A 24 -2.29 10.30 -10.17
CA THR A 24 -1.53 10.21 -11.43
C THR A 24 -0.34 9.25 -11.36
N GLY A 25 -0.10 8.67 -10.18
CA GLY A 25 1.01 7.76 -9.92
C GLY A 25 2.24 8.45 -9.31
N GLU A 26 2.07 9.62 -8.70
CA GLU A 26 3.15 10.31 -7.98
C GLU A 26 3.42 9.63 -6.63
N ALA A 27 4.70 9.48 -6.28
CA ALA A 27 5.08 8.83 -5.03
C ALA A 27 6.25 9.54 -4.35
N GLU A 28 6.08 9.83 -3.05
CA GLU A 28 7.15 10.20 -2.14
C GLU A 28 7.17 9.21 -0.97
N VAL A 29 8.04 8.19 -1.07
CA VAL A 29 8.14 7.11 -0.08
C VAL A 29 9.49 7.14 0.59
N LYS A 30 9.49 7.14 1.94
CA LYS A 30 10.68 7.11 2.79
C LYS A 30 10.42 6.20 3.99
N THR A 31 10.75 4.92 3.87
CA THR A 31 10.64 3.95 4.97
C THR A 31 11.96 3.67 5.67
N GLY A 32 13.07 4.09 5.07
CA GLY A 32 14.43 3.69 5.48
C GLY A 32 14.87 2.35 4.88
N ILE A 33 14.00 1.65 4.13
CA ILE A 33 14.29 0.37 3.48
C ILE A 33 14.17 0.55 1.96
N GLY A 34 15.31 0.73 1.28
CA GLY A 34 15.33 1.14 -0.13
C GLY A 34 14.58 0.21 -1.10
N PHE A 35 14.61 -1.11 -0.87
CA PHE A 35 13.85 -2.05 -1.71
C PHE A 35 12.34 -1.92 -1.50
N PHE A 36 11.90 -1.69 -0.26
CA PHE A 36 10.49 -1.51 0.04
C PHE A 36 9.97 -0.16 -0.48
N ASP A 37 10.78 0.89 -0.38
CA ASP A 37 10.50 2.20 -1.01
C ASP A 37 10.29 2.05 -2.53
N HIS A 38 11.14 1.24 -3.19
CA HIS A 38 11.01 0.94 -4.61
C HIS A 38 9.71 0.21 -4.94
N MET A 39 9.33 -0.80 -4.14
CA MET A 39 8.07 -1.54 -4.32
C MET A 39 6.84 -0.64 -4.15
N LEU A 40 6.82 0.22 -3.14
CA LEU A 40 5.70 1.15 -2.91
C LEU A 40 5.61 2.25 -3.98
N THR A 41 6.75 2.70 -4.50
CA THR A 41 6.80 3.63 -5.64
C THR A 41 6.22 2.97 -6.90
N ALA A 42 6.57 1.71 -7.17
CA ALA A 42 6.00 0.94 -8.28
C ALA A 42 4.50 0.72 -8.10
N PHE A 43 4.06 0.39 -6.88
CA PHE A 43 2.64 0.25 -6.54
C PHE A 43 1.85 1.51 -6.88
N ALA A 44 2.32 2.68 -6.44
CA ALA A 44 1.68 3.96 -6.75
C ALA A 44 1.58 4.20 -8.26
N ARG A 45 2.69 3.97 -8.98
CA ARG A 45 2.79 4.17 -10.42
C ARG A 45 1.82 3.30 -11.22
N PHE A 46 1.75 2.00 -10.93
CA PHE A 46 0.90 1.06 -11.68
C PHE A 46 -0.57 1.13 -11.28
N ALA A 47 -0.88 1.54 -10.05
CA ALA A 47 -2.25 1.73 -9.59
C ALA A 47 -2.86 3.09 -9.97
N TYR A 48 -2.05 4.02 -10.53
CA TYR A 48 -2.45 5.40 -10.79
C TYR A 48 -2.97 6.13 -9.53
N ILE A 49 -2.31 5.90 -8.40
CA ILE A 49 -2.61 6.56 -7.13
C ILE A 49 -1.45 7.47 -6.74
N ASP A 50 -1.75 8.54 -6.02
CA ASP A 50 -0.69 9.37 -5.44
C ASP A 50 -0.45 8.94 -3.99
N LEU A 51 0.81 8.73 -3.62
CA LEU A 51 1.22 8.18 -2.32
C LEU A 51 2.35 9.00 -1.70
N THR A 52 2.12 9.53 -0.50
CA THR A 52 3.20 9.98 0.40
C THR A 52 3.25 9.04 1.59
N LEU A 53 4.40 8.42 1.85
CA LEU A 53 4.59 7.56 3.01
C LEU A 53 5.93 7.87 3.66
N GLN A 54 5.90 8.23 4.94
CA GLN A 54 7.08 8.43 5.76
C GLN A 54 7.01 7.50 6.96
N ALA A 55 8.04 6.69 7.18
CA ALA A 55 8.16 5.82 8.32
C ALA A 55 9.51 5.99 9.00
N ASN A 56 9.49 6.07 10.33
CA ASN A 56 10.65 5.92 11.19
C ASN A 56 10.40 4.71 12.07
N GLY A 57 11.20 3.66 11.92
CA GLY A 57 11.07 2.43 12.70
C GLY A 57 12.40 1.95 13.28
N ASP A 58 12.32 0.90 14.09
CA ASP A 58 13.42 0.24 14.82
C ASP A 58 14.28 -0.67 13.92
N LEU A 59 14.81 -0.12 12.83
CA LEU A 59 15.60 -0.85 11.83
C LEU A 59 16.89 -1.48 12.38
N GLU A 60 17.34 -1.07 13.57
CA GLU A 60 18.43 -1.72 14.30
C GLU A 60 18.09 -3.12 14.81
N VAL A 61 16.79 -3.43 14.97
CA VAL A 61 16.29 -4.78 15.30
C VAL A 61 16.26 -5.59 14.02
N ASP A 62 15.33 -5.23 13.12
CA ASP A 62 15.24 -5.67 11.72
C ASP A 62 14.20 -4.81 10.97
N ALA A 63 13.86 -5.20 9.74
CA ALA A 63 12.89 -4.49 8.90
C ALA A 63 11.41 -4.86 9.20
N HIS A 64 11.14 -5.85 10.05
CA HIS A 64 9.83 -6.48 10.19
C HIS A 64 8.77 -5.46 10.62
N HIS A 65 8.95 -4.79 11.76
CA HIS A 65 7.95 -3.88 12.30
C HIS A 65 7.70 -2.71 11.35
N THR A 66 8.76 -2.18 10.72
CA THR A 66 8.62 -1.09 9.75
C THR A 66 7.78 -1.50 8.55
N ILE A 67 8.04 -2.67 7.96
CA ILE A 67 7.29 -3.18 6.80
C ILE A 67 5.83 -3.49 7.20
N GLU A 68 5.64 -4.21 8.30
CA GLU A 68 4.31 -4.59 8.80
C GLU A 68 3.45 -3.35 9.07
N ASP A 69 3.98 -2.40 9.84
CA ASP A 69 3.25 -1.22 10.25
C ASP A 69 2.95 -0.29 9.06
N CYS A 70 3.86 -0.20 8.07
CA CYS A 70 3.56 0.49 6.81
C CYS A 70 2.38 -0.17 6.09
N GLY A 71 2.35 -1.51 6.02
CA GLY A 71 1.25 -2.26 5.41
C GLY A 71 -0.09 -2.02 6.13
N ILE A 72 -0.08 -2.00 7.46
CA ILE A 72 -1.26 -1.70 8.29
C ILE A 72 -1.79 -0.29 7.98
N VAL A 73 -0.91 0.72 8.01
CA VAL A 73 -1.30 2.12 7.80
C VAL A 73 -1.78 2.35 6.37
N LEU A 74 -1.12 1.75 5.37
CA LEU A 74 -1.56 1.81 3.98
C LEU A 74 -2.94 1.16 3.78
N GLY A 75 -3.18 0.01 4.42
CA GLY A 75 -4.49 -0.64 4.40
C GLY A 75 -5.61 0.20 5.04
N LEU A 76 -5.30 0.90 6.14
CA LEU A 76 -6.22 1.86 6.76
C LEU A 76 -6.53 3.04 5.83
N ALA A 77 -5.50 3.61 5.18
CA ALA A 77 -5.66 4.72 4.25
C ALA A 77 -6.49 4.31 3.02
N LEU A 78 -6.22 3.14 2.44
CA LEU A 78 -7.00 2.56 1.35
C LEU A 78 -8.47 2.40 1.74
N ARG A 79 -8.74 1.86 2.94
CA ARG A 79 -10.11 1.67 3.43
C ARG A 79 -10.85 3.00 3.59
N GLU A 80 -10.20 4.01 4.17
CA GLU A 80 -10.78 5.33 4.38
C GLU A 80 -11.04 6.05 3.05
N ALA A 81 -10.05 6.07 2.16
CA ALA A 81 -10.18 6.69 0.84
C ALA A 81 -11.26 6.02 -0.03
N CYS A 82 -11.47 4.71 0.12
CA CYS A 82 -12.54 3.99 -0.59
C CYS A 82 -13.97 4.38 -0.14
N GLY A 83 -14.14 4.97 1.04
CA GLY A 83 -15.45 5.38 1.56
C GLY A 83 -16.46 4.23 1.64
N ASP A 84 -17.70 4.50 1.21
CA ASP A 84 -18.80 3.53 1.19
C ASP A 84 -18.74 2.53 0.03
N LYS A 85 -17.82 2.73 -0.92
CA LYS A 85 -17.58 1.89 -2.11
C LYS A 85 -18.80 1.80 -3.04
N VAL A 86 -19.73 2.74 -2.98
CA VAL A 86 -20.88 2.75 -3.89
C VAL A 86 -20.43 3.21 -5.28
N GLY A 87 -20.78 2.44 -6.32
CA GLY A 87 -20.53 2.79 -7.72
C GLY A 87 -19.13 2.50 -8.25
N ILE A 88 -18.29 1.76 -7.50
CA ILE A 88 -17.00 1.26 -8.01
C ILE A 88 -17.18 -0.11 -8.71
N GLU A 89 -16.23 -0.50 -9.55
CA GLU A 89 -16.20 -1.82 -10.21
C GLU A 89 -16.19 -3.00 -9.21
N ARG A 90 -15.66 -2.77 -8.01
CA ARG A 90 -15.58 -3.68 -6.86
C ARG A 90 -14.65 -4.89 -7.06
N ILE A 91 -14.72 -5.58 -8.19
CA ILE A 91 -13.88 -6.75 -8.50
C ILE A 91 -12.91 -6.38 -9.61
N GLY A 92 -11.64 -6.72 -9.45
CA GLY A 92 -10.64 -6.49 -10.48
C GLY A 92 -9.57 -7.58 -10.46
N GLU A 93 -8.94 -7.79 -11.61
CA GLU A 93 -7.77 -8.64 -11.74
C GLU A 93 -6.69 -7.98 -12.61
N ALA A 94 -5.44 -8.37 -12.39
CA ALA A 94 -4.31 -7.96 -13.21
C ALA A 94 -3.30 -9.09 -13.32
N LEU A 95 -2.73 -9.23 -14.51
CA LEU A 95 -1.54 -10.04 -14.80
C LEU A 95 -0.38 -9.08 -15.08
N LEU A 96 0.74 -9.26 -14.39
CA LEU A 96 1.94 -8.44 -14.55
C LEU A 96 3.16 -9.34 -14.83
N PRO A 97 3.67 -9.35 -16.07
CA PRO A 97 4.95 -9.98 -16.38
C PRO A 97 6.12 -9.05 -16.05
N MET A 98 7.22 -9.62 -15.56
CA MET A 98 8.51 -8.95 -15.43
C MET A 98 9.61 -9.97 -15.75
N ASP A 99 10.23 -9.83 -16.93
CA ASP A 99 11.14 -10.82 -17.51
C ASP A 99 10.52 -12.23 -17.54
N GLU A 100 11.11 -13.22 -16.88
CA GLU A 100 10.57 -14.59 -16.79
C GLU A 100 9.47 -14.76 -15.73
N ALA A 101 9.31 -13.80 -14.82
CA ALA A 101 8.32 -13.85 -13.76
C ALA A 101 6.94 -13.39 -14.24
N LEU A 102 5.89 -14.05 -13.76
CA LEU A 102 4.50 -13.66 -14.00
C LEU A 102 3.72 -13.71 -12.69
N VAL A 103 3.07 -12.61 -12.34
CA VAL A 103 2.21 -12.50 -11.15
C VAL A 103 0.77 -12.23 -11.56
N GLN A 104 -0.18 -12.87 -10.89
CA GLN A 104 -1.61 -12.56 -10.96
C GLN A 104 -2.10 -12.04 -9.62
N VAL A 105 -2.88 -10.96 -9.64
CA VAL A 105 -3.62 -10.47 -8.47
C VAL A 105 -5.09 -10.36 -8.84
N ALA A 106 -5.96 -10.85 -7.97
CA ALA A 106 -7.41 -10.67 -8.04
C ALA A 106 -7.93 -10.12 -6.72
N LEU A 107 -8.77 -9.07 -6.78
CA LEU A 107 -9.27 -8.33 -5.62
C LEU A 107 -10.80 -8.24 -5.66
N ASP A 108 -11.45 -8.39 -4.50
CA ASP A 108 -12.85 -8.01 -4.25
C ASP A 108 -12.87 -7.04 -3.07
N PHE A 109 -13.35 -5.80 -3.31
CA PHE A 109 -13.61 -4.81 -2.27
C PHE A 109 -14.85 -5.18 -1.43
N SER A 110 -14.75 -6.30 -0.72
CA SER A 110 -15.90 -7.05 -0.16
C SER A 110 -16.28 -6.71 1.28
N ASN A 111 -15.45 -5.93 1.98
CA ASN A 111 -15.48 -5.74 3.44
C ASN A 111 -15.32 -7.02 4.28
N ARG A 112 -14.77 -8.09 3.69
CA ARG A 112 -14.33 -9.30 4.41
C ARG A 112 -12.83 -9.46 4.18
N ALA A 113 -12.05 -9.31 5.24
CA ALA A 113 -10.60 -9.43 5.17
C ALA A 113 -10.21 -10.88 4.86
N TYR A 114 -9.46 -11.08 3.79
CA TYR A 114 -8.96 -12.38 3.36
C TYR A 114 -7.75 -12.19 2.45
N LEU A 115 -6.78 -13.09 2.54
CA LEU A 115 -5.60 -13.11 1.69
C LEU A 115 -5.26 -14.57 1.35
N VAL A 116 -5.14 -14.86 0.06
CA VAL A 116 -4.50 -16.09 -0.43
C VAL A 116 -3.19 -15.65 -1.06
N TRP A 117 -2.08 -16.14 -0.51
CA TRP A 117 -0.74 -15.85 -1.00
C TRP A 117 -0.12 -17.14 -1.54
N ALA A 118 0.05 -17.19 -2.86
CA ALA A 118 0.63 -18.32 -3.58
C ALA A 118 1.66 -17.77 -4.57
N VAL A 119 2.79 -17.34 -4.02
CA VAL A 119 3.96 -16.87 -4.76
C VAL A 119 5.11 -17.81 -4.42
N ASP A 120 5.86 -18.23 -5.43
CA ASP A 120 7.01 -19.15 -5.32
C ASP A 120 8.29 -18.44 -4.86
#